data_AF-A0A6N6SM38-F1
#
_entry.id   AF-A0A6N6SM38-F1
#
_cell.length_a   1.000
_cell.length_b   1.000
_cell.length_c   1.000
_cell.angle_alpha   90.00
_cell.angle_beta   90.00
_cell.angle_gamma   90.00
#
_symmetry.space_group_name_H-M   'P 1'
#
loop_
_entity.id
_entity.type
_entity.pdbx_description
1 polymer ?
#
loop_
_entity_poly.entity_id
_entity_poly.type
_entity_poly.pdbx_seq_one_letter_code
_entity_poly.pdbx_strand_id
1 'polypeptide(L)'
;MFLNNKDFCHLMIDNSQVRRVLWLTNTPALLTEELTGSEVTNESWLAALQKLVNTHSPETRLHITFFSEGGEIRRTVRGATTYLQLPRSGKWRRFLRRVLLIVHTRREIRAVLRVIEEVNPDLIHVFGTESVFGLAALQQKKPAIIQIQGLLTTLLPVYFGGHTLGRVVAKAGIFDLLSGGVLFRYLLAKKAAKREVALLEKASTVLGSTDFDFQFSGEMNPNRRFFHLDDPIREEFLDGGGAGA
;
A
#
# COMPACT_ATOMS: atom_id res chain seq x y z
N MET A 1 15.72 -6.95 -12.34
CA MET A 1 15.19 -8.09 -13.12
C MET A 1 13.79 -7.68 -13.56
N PHE A 2 13.50 -7.74 -14.85
CA PHE A 2 12.15 -7.49 -15.36
C PHE A 2 11.31 -8.73 -15.09
N LEU A 3 10.22 -8.58 -14.33
CA LEU A 3 9.25 -9.65 -14.15
C LEU A 3 8.01 -9.25 -14.94
N ASN A 4 7.63 -10.09 -15.90
CA ASN A 4 6.26 -10.00 -16.40
C ASN A 4 5.30 -10.48 -15.29
N ASN A 5 3.99 -10.23 -15.43
CA ASN A 5 3.01 -10.60 -14.39
C ASN A 5 2.99 -12.11 -14.08
N LYS A 6 3.33 -12.98 -15.04
CA LYS A 6 3.48 -14.42 -14.81
C LYS A 6 4.74 -14.73 -14.01
N ASP A 7 5.87 -14.11 -14.37
CA ASP A 7 7.15 -14.24 -13.66
C ASP A 7 7.08 -13.66 -12.26
N PHE A 8 6.21 -12.69 -11.99
CA PHE A 8 5.93 -12.20 -10.64
C PHE A 8 5.13 -13.21 -9.81
N CYS A 9 4.12 -13.85 -10.40
CA CYS A 9 3.42 -14.96 -9.75
C CYS A 9 4.41 -16.09 -9.46
N HIS A 10 5.30 -16.41 -10.40
CA HIS A 10 6.41 -17.32 -10.18
C HIS A 10 7.37 -16.77 -9.12
N LEU A 11 7.82 -15.53 -9.11
CA LEU A 11 8.78 -15.04 -8.11
C LEU A 11 8.21 -14.97 -6.68
N MET A 12 6.90 -14.76 -6.55
CA MET A 12 6.22 -14.91 -5.26
C MET A 12 6.16 -16.39 -4.80
N ILE A 13 6.26 -17.36 -5.73
CA ILE A 13 5.76 -18.75 -5.56
C ILE A 13 6.68 -19.84 -6.19
N ASP A 14 7.91 -19.53 -6.61
CA ASP A 14 8.83 -20.49 -7.27
C ASP A 14 9.50 -21.41 -6.23
N ASN A 15 9.19 -21.19 -4.95
CA ASN A 15 9.42 -22.15 -3.90
C ASN A 15 8.09 -22.82 -3.57
N SER A 16 8.02 -24.14 -3.77
CA SER A 16 6.98 -25.08 -3.32
C SER A 16 6.64 -25.04 -1.81
N GLN A 17 7.20 -24.07 -1.09
CA GLN A 17 7.14 -23.81 0.34
C GLN A 17 6.29 -22.56 0.69
N VAL A 18 6.10 -21.59 -0.21
CA VAL A 18 5.31 -20.38 0.11
C VAL A 18 3.83 -20.71 -0.07
N ARG A 19 3.13 -20.92 1.05
CA ARG A 19 1.71 -21.32 1.05
C ARG A 19 0.78 -20.24 1.57
N ARG A 20 1.32 -19.26 2.31
CA ARG A 20 0.55 -18.14 2.89
C ARG A 20 1.22 -16.83 2.58
N VAL A 21 0.57 -16.04 1.74
CA VAL A 21 1.00 -14.69 1.40
C VAL A 21 0.07 -13.68 2.07
N LEU A 22 0.65 -12.71 2.76
CA LEU A 22 -0.08 -11.63 3.41
C LEU A 22 0.13 -10.30 2.68
N TRP A 23 -0.93 -9.79 2.09
CA TRP A 23 -0.98 -8.47 1.47
C TRP A 23 -1.41 -7.42 2.49
N LEU A 24 -0.57 -6.42 2.68
CA LEU A 24 -0.89 -5.24 3.49
C LEU A 24 -1.18 -4.07 2.55
N THR A 25 -2.45 -3.70 2.43
CA THR A 25 -2.97 -2.88 1.33
C THR A 25 -3.84 -1.73 1.84
N ASN A 26 -3.90 -0.65 1.07
CA ASN A 26 -4.76 0.50 1.38
C ASN A 26 -6.22 0.32 0.93
N THR A 27 -6.50 -0.68 0.07
CA THR A 27 -7.81 -0.91 -0.56
C THR A 27 -8.25 -2.37 -0.40
N PRO A 28 -9.56 -2.67 -0.54
CA PRO A 28 -10.10 -4.02 -0.31
C PRO A 28 -9.88 -5.02 -1.46
N ALA A 29 -9.21 -4.64 -2.54
CA ALA A 29 -9.12 -5.43 -3.78
C ALA A 29 -10.52 -5.88 -4.27
N LEU A 30 -10.74 -7.17 -4.55
CA LEU A 30 -12.04 -7.68 -5.02
C LEU A 30 -13.18 -7.54 -4.00
N LEU A 31 -12.90 -7.31 -2.70
CA LEU A 31 -13.97 -7.09 -1.71
C LEU A 31 -14.60 -5.69 -1.80
N THR A 32 -14.15 -4.83 -2.73
CA THR A 32 -14.64 -3.45 -2.83
C THR A 32 -16.13 -3.40 -3.12
N GLU A 33 -16.62 -4.17 -4.09
CA GLU A 33 -18.04 -4.20 -4.48
C GLU A 33 -18.98 -4.54 -3.32
N GLU A 34 -18.62 -5.57 -2.55
CA GLU A 34 -19.40 -6.02 -1.40
C GLU A 34 -19.43 -4.95 -0.29
N LEU A 35 -18.33 -4.23 -0.09
CA LEU A 35 -18.26 -3.16 0.91
C LEU A 35 -18.98 -1.88 0.48
N THR A 36 -19.02 -1.58 -0.82
CA THR A 36 -19.71 -0.40 -1.34
C THR A 36 -21.19 -0.66 -1.61
N GLY A 37 -21.62 -1.92 -1.72
CA GLY A 37 -23.01 -2.27 -2.05
C GLY A 37 -23.42 -1.74 -3.43
N SER A 38 -22.46 -1.50 -4.30
CA SER A 38 -22.64 -0.93 -5.63
C SER A 38 -21.65 -1.61 -6.56
N GLU A 39 -22.11 -1.91 -7.77
CA GLU A 39 -21.27 -2.43 -8.85
C GLU A 39 -20.11 -1.46 -9.05
N VAL A 40 -18.89 -1.95 -8.87
CA VAL A 40 -17.69 -1.12 -9.00
C VAL A 40 -17.40 -1.04 -10.48
N THR A 41 -17.84 0.05 -11.11
CA THR A 41 -17.61 0.33 -12.54
C THR A 41 -16.12 0.48 -12.92
N ASN A 42 -15.21 0.39 -11.94
CA ASN A 42 -13.78 0.59 -12.10
C ASN A 42 -13.02 -0.34 -11.14
N GLU A 43 -12.82 -1.60 -11.52
CA GLU A 43 -12.01 -2.53 -10.73
C GLU A 43 -10.62 -1.96 -10.44
N SER A 44 -10.16 -1.96 -9.19
CA SER A 44 -8.80 -1.49 -8.90
C SER A 44 -7.75 -2.41 -9.54
N TRP A 45 -6.59 -1.91 -9.96
CA TRP A 45 -5.49 -2.75 -10.46
C TRP A 45 -5.10 -3.86 -9.45
N LEU A 46 -5.28 -3.61 -8.15
CA LEU A 46 -5.05 -4.59 -7.09
C LEU A 46 -6.05 -5.77 -7.16
N ALA A 47 -7.28 -5.51 -7.63
CA ALA A 47 -8.27 -6.55 -7.88
C ALA A 47 -7.88 -7.40 -9.10
N ALA A 48 -7.39 -6.77 -10.18
CA ALA A 48 -6.82 -7.49 -11.32
C ALA A 48 -5.60 -8.34 -10.91
N LEU A 49 -4.69 -7.80 -10.09
CA LEU A 49 -3.55 -8.55 -9.55
C LEU A 49 -4.02 -9.74 -8.70
N GLN A 50 -5.06 -9.56 -7.89
CA GLN A 50 -5.64 -10.64 -7.11
C GLN A 50 -6.21 -11.75 -8.00
N LYS A 51 -6.94 -11.40 -9.07
CA LYS A 51 -7.45 -12.38 -10.05
C LYS A 51 -6.30 -13.19 -10.68
N LEU A 52 -5.21 -12.52 -11.07
CA LEU A 52 -4.03 -13.17 -11.64
C LEU A 52 -3.40 -14.15 -10.66
N VAL A 53 -3.18 -13.74 -9.41
CA VAL A 53 -2.60 -14.62 -8.36
C VAL A 53 -3.51 -15.81 -8.08
N ASN A 54 -4.83 -15.59 -7.95
CA ASN A 54 -5.77 -16.69 -7.72
C ASN A 54 -5.80 -17.68 -8.89
N THR A 55 -5.63 -17.20 -10.12
CA THR A 55 -5.66 -18.03 -11.34
C THR A 55 -4.36 -18.79 -11.56
N HIS A 56 -3.22 -18.14 -11.38
CA HIS A 56 -1.90 -18.70 -11.71
C HIS A 56 -1.23 -19.40 -10.52
N SER A 57 -1.78 -19.25 -9.31
CA SER A 57 -1.22 -19.85 -8.11
C SER A 57 -2.30 -20.33 -7.13
N PRO A 58 -3.14 -21.30 -7.54
CA PRO A 58 -4.29 -21.75 -6.76
C PRO A 58 -3.93 -22.40 -5.42
N GLU A 59 -2.71 -22.89 -5.26
CA GLU A 59 -2.16 -23.45 -4.02
C GLU A 59 -1.85 -22.39 -2.96
N THR A 60 -1.75 -21.12 -3.35
CA THR A 60 -1.43 -20.02 -2.45
C THR A 60 -2.66 -19.54 -1.69
N ARG A 61 -2.58 -19.55 -0.35
CA ARG A 61 -3.59 -18.94 0.51
C ARG A 61 -3.31 -17.45 0.67
N LEU A 62 -4.04 -16.64 -0.09
CA LEU A 62 -3.90 -15.20 -0.06
C LEU A 62 -4.66 -14.60 1.13
N HIS A 63 -3.99 -13.75 1.89
CA HIS A 63 -4.59 -12.98 2.98
C HIS A 63 -4.46 -11.50 2.66
N ILE A 64 -5.57 -10.76 2.58
CA ILE A 64 -5.57 -9.33 2.25
C ILE A 64 -6.00 -8.53 3.47
N THR A 65 -5.16 -7.61 3.91
CA THR A 65 -5.38 -6.78 5.09
C THR A 65 -5.45 -5.31 4.70
N PHE A 66 -6.48 -4.63 5.18
CA PHE A 66 -6.70 -3.20 4.92
C PHE A 66 -7.48 -2.55 6.08
N PHE A 67 -7.42 -1.23 6.21
CA PHE A 67 -8.17 -0.50 7.24
C PHE A 67 -9.59 -0.20 6.79
N SER A 68 -10.58 -0.55 7.62
CA SER A 68 -12.01 -0.28 7.39
C SER A 68 -12.64 0.46 8.58
N GLU A 69 -13.78 1.11 8.38
CA GLU A 69 -14.53 1.72 9.48
C GLU A 69 -15.11 0.63 10.38
N GLY A 70 -14.81 0.71 11.69
CA GLY A 70 -15.23 -0.31 12.64
C GLY A 70 -14.41 -0.31 13.93
N GLY A 71 -14.91 -0.98 14.96
CA GLY A 71 -14.25 -1.11 16.26
C GLY A 71 -13.30 -2.29 16.39
N GLU A 72 -13.54 -3.35 15.60
CA GLU A 72 -12.92 -4.67 15.73
C GLU A 72 -12.41 -5.19 14.39
N ILE A 73 -11.53 -6.20 14.44
CA ILE A 73 -11.03 -6.87 13.24
C ILE A 73 -12.13 -7.78 12.70
N ARG A 74 -12.52 -7.59 11.43
CA ARG A 74 -13.51 -8.44 10.76
C ARG A 74 -12.83 -9.35 9.75
N ARG A 75 -13.24 -10.62 9.73
CA ARG A 75 -12.73 -11.63 8.81
C ARG A 75 -13.80 -12.01 7.79
N THR A 76 -13.44 -11.98 6.51
CA THR A 76 -14.32 -12.41 5.41
C THR A 76 -13.54 -13.39 4.54
N VAL A 77 -14.13 -14.53 4.17
CA VAL A 77 -13.49 -15.54 3.31
C VAL A 77 -14.21 -15.60 1.97
N ARG A 78 -13.47 -15.55 0.86
CA ARG A 78 -13.99 -15.69 -0.51
C ARG A 78 -13.04 -16.57 -1.32
N GLY A 79 -13.49 -17.76 -1.68
CA GLY A 79 -12.64 -18.75 -2.36
C GLY A 79 -11.35 -19.02 -1.58
N ALA A 80 -10.19 -18.87 -2.24
CA ALA A 80 -8.86 -19.03 -1.65
C ALA A 80 -8.36 -17.78 -0.90
N THR A 81 -9.08 -16.66 -0.92
CA THR A 81 -8.67 -15.40 -0.27
C THR A 81 -9.38 -15.19 1.08
N THR A 82 -8.60 -14.83 2.10
CA THR A 82 -9.11 -14.34 3.39
C THR A 82 -8.85 -12.84 3.53
N TYR A 83 -9.89 -12.06 3.79
CA TYR A 83 -9.80 -10.62 4.05
C TYR A 83 -9.84 -10.33 5.55
N LEU A 84 -8.94 -9.48 6.02
CA LEU A 84 -8.81 -9.03 7.41
C LEU A 84 -8.95 -7.51 7.48
N GLN A 85 -10.12 -7.05 7.92
CA GLN A 85 -10.44 -5.63 7.99
C GLN A 85 -9.97 -5.09 9.34
N LEU A 86 -8.97 -4.22 9.34
CA LEU A 86 -8.44 -3.60 10.55
C LEU A 86 -9.27 -2.39 10.98
N PRO A 87 -9.49 -2.18 12.29
CA PRO A 87 -10.27 -1.05 12.77
C PRO A 87 -9.55 0.28 12.50
N ARG A 88 -10.24 1.18 11.81
CA ARG A 88 -9.78 2.55 11.58
C ARG A 88 -10.41 3.52 12.56
N SER A 89 -9.65 4.55 12.94
CA SER A 89 -10.19 5.65 13.77
C SER A 89 -11.36 6.35 13.07
N GLY A 90 -12.44 6.61 13.82
CA GLY A 90 -13.58 7.40 13.34
C GLY A 90 -13.22 8.85 12.97
N LYS A 91 -14.12 9.54 12.27
CA LYS A 91 -13.91 10.88 11.68
C LYS A 91 -13.35 11.90 12.69
N TRP A 92 -13.93 12.02 13.88
CA TRP A 92 -13.45 12.93 14.94
C TRP A 92 -12.03 12.62 15.43
N ARG A 93 -11.69 11.34 15.65
CA ARG A 93 -10.33 10.96 16.04
C ARG A 93 -9.33 11.20 14.91
N ARG A 94 -9.73 11.04 13.64
CA ARG A 94 -8.88 11.39 12.49
C ARG A 94 -8.63 12.89 12.41
N PHE A 95 -9.65 13.70 12.68
CA PHE A 95 -9.52 15.14 12.78
C PHE A 95 -8.51 15.54 13.87
N LEU A 96 -8.70 15.05 15.11
CA LEU A 96 -7.79 15.33 16.22
C LEU A 96 -6.36 14.89 15.91
N ARG A 97 -6.18 13.70 15.33
CA ARG A 97 -4.85 13.23 14.91
C ARG A 97 -4.20 14.15 13.89
N ARG A 98 -4.97 14.71 12.96
CA ARG A 98 -4.45 15.62 11.94
C ARG A 98 -3.93 16.90 12.57
N VAL A 99 -4.73 17.50 13.44
CA VAL A 99 -4.35 18.71 14.19
C VAL A 99 -3.16 18.45 15.11
N LEU A 100 -3.10 17.27 15.75
CA LEU A 100 -1.96 16.86 16.60
C LEU A 100 -0.76 16.30 15.81
N LEU A 101 -0.81 16.32 14.46
CA LEU A 101 0.24 15.80 13.58
C LEU A 101 0.66 14.34 13.89
N ILE A 102 -0.31 13.50 14.26
CA ILE A 102 -0.12 12.07 14.56
C ILE A 102 -0.35 11.25 13.28
N VAL A 103 0.77 10.81 12.66
CA VAL A 103 0.75 10.01 11.42
C VAL A 103 0.12 8.64 11.67
N HIS A 104 0.58 7.91 12.67
CA HIS A 104 0.06 6.58 13.04
C HIS A 104 -0.10 6.43 14.54
N THR A 105 -1.03 5.58 14.94
CA THR A 105 -1.25 5.23 16.34
C THR A 105 -0.57 3.90 16.67
N ARG A 106 -0.11 3.74 17.92
CA ARG A 106 0.34 2.44 18.44
C ARG A 106 -0.74 1.36 18.31
N ARG A 107 -2.02 1.74 18.28
CA ARG A 107 -3.13 0.81 18.05
C ARG A 107 -3.13 0.26 16.63
N GLU A 108 -2.92 1.10 15.62
CA GLU A 108 -2.84 0.66 14.22
C GLU A 108 -1.66 -0.30 14.01
N ILE A 109 -0.47 0.04 14.51
CA ILE A 109 0.70 -0.86 14.43
C ILE A 109 0.40 -2.20 15.11
N ARG A 110 -0.12 -2.19 16.34
CA ARG A 110 -0.48 -3.43 17.06
C ARG A 110 -1.53 -4.26 16.34
N ALA A 111 -2.50 -3.64 15.68
CA ALA A 111 -3.51 -4.36 14.91
C ALA A 111 -2.90 -5.08 13.70
N VAL A 112 -1.97 -4.42 12.99
CA VAL A 112 -1.22 -5.05 11.90
C VAL A 112 -0.35 -6.19 12.41
N LEU A 113 0.39 -5.98 13.50
CA LEU A 113 1.24 -7.01 14.11
C LEU A 113 0.42 -8.25 14.54
N ARG A 114 -0.75 -8.05 15.14
CA ARG A 114 -1.66 -9.13 15.52
C ARG A 114 -2.12 -9.94 14.31
N VAL A 115 -2.39 -9.29 13.18
CA VAL A 115 -2.74 -9.97 11.93
C VAL A 115 -1.55 -10.74 11.37
N ILE A 116 -0.34 -10.18 11.38
CA ILE A 116 0.85 -10.90 10.93
C ILE A 116 1.09 -12.15 11.79
N GLU A 117 0.88 -12.05 13.11
CA GLU A 117 0.99 -13.18 14.03
C GLU A 117 -0.10 -14.24 13.80
N GLU A 118 -1.37 -13.83 13.64
CA GLU A 118 -2.49 -14.74 13.37
C GLU A 118 -2.32 -15.49 12.04
N VAL A 119 -1.97 -14.77 10.97
CA VAL A 119 -1.79 -15.36 9.64
C VAL A 119 -0.50 -16.19 9.59
N ASN A 120 0.53 -15.75 10.31
CA ASN A 120 1.88 -16.31 10.31
C ASN A 120 2.38 -16.56 8.87
N PRO A 121 2.42 -15.54 7.99
CA PRO A 121 2.69 -15.72 6.58
C PRO A 121 4.11 -16.19 6.30
N ASP A 122 4.29 -16.82 5.15
CA ASP A 122 5.61 -17.19 4.62
C ASP A 122 6.24 -15.97 3.89
N LEU A 123 5.40 -15.09 3.34
CA LEU A 123 5.77 -13.85 2.66
C LEU A 123 4.79 -12.72 3.02
N ILE A 124 5.34 -11.55 3.34
CA ILE A 124 4.57 -10.30 3.51
C ILE A 124 4.80 -9.43 2.27
N HIS A 125 3.72 -8.99 1.62
CA HIS A 125 3.77 -8.01 0.56
C HIS A 125 3.11 -6.72 1.02
N VAL A 126 3.90 -5.65 1.13
CA VAL A 126 3.44 -4.32 1.51
C VAL A 126 3.23 -3.48 0.26
N PHE A 127 2.01 -3.00 0.10
CA PHE A 127 1.60 -2.15 -1.01
C PHE A 127 1.65 -0.68 -0.60
N GLY A 128 2.57 0.06 -1.22
CA GLY A 128 2.83 1.47 -0.94
C GLY A 128 3.76 1.69 0.26
N THR A 129 4.48 2.81 0.23
CA THR A 129 5.43 3.26 1.26
C THR A 129 4.79 4.25 2.24
N GLU A 130 3.58 4.72 1.96
CA GLU A 130 2.91 5.84 2.61
C GLU A 130 2.15 5.46 3.87
N SER A 131 1.90 4.16 4.05
CA SER A 131 1.09 3.63 5.14
C SER A 131 1.92 3.14 6.35
N VAL A 132 1.21 2.72 7.40
CA VAL A 132 1.82 2.12 8.60
C VAL A 132 2.34 0.70 8.35
N PHE A 133 1.90 0.06 7.26
CA PHE A 133 2.13 -1.35 7.01
C PHE A 133 3.62 -1.68 6.87
N GLY A 134 4.38 -0.85 6.17
CA GLY A 134 5.83 -1.05 6.02
C GLY A 134 6.58 -1.08 7.35
N LEU A 135 6.21 -0.20 8.30
CA LEU A 135 6.81 -0.20 9.63
C LEU A 135 6.51 -1.46 10.43
N ALA A 136 5.30 -2.00 10.30
CA ALA A 136 4.92 -3.24 10.98
C ALA A 136 5.61 -4.45 10.36
N ALA A 137 5.71 -4.49 9.02
CA ALA A 137 6.41 -5.55 8.30
C ALA A 137 7.90 -5.61 8.65
N LEU A 138 8.60 -4.46 8.71
CA LEU A 138 10.02 -4.41 9.08
C LEU A 138 10.33 -4.82 10.53
N GLN A 139 9.34 -4.83 11.43
CA GLN A 139 9.51 -5.33 12.79
C GLN A 139 9.49 -6.86 12.87
N GLN A 140 9.16 -7.53 11.77
CA GLN A 140 9.03 -8.97 11.70
C GLN A 140 10.25 -9.59 11.04
N LYS A 141 10.63 -10.80 11.47
CA LYS A 141 11.70 -11.58 10.84
C LYS A 141 11.26 -12.29 9.55
N LYS A 142 10.02 -12.07 9.13
CA LYS A 142 9.43 -12.68 7.94
C LYS A 142 9.96 -11.99 6.67
N PRO A 143 10.17 -12.73 5.58
CA PRO A 143 10.44 -12.13 4.28
C PRO A 143 9.37 -11.11 3.92
N ALA A 144 9.79 -9.90 3.55
CA ALA A 144 8.89 -8.81 3.19
C ALA A 144 9.33 -8.18 1.86
N ILE A 145 8.34 -7.91 1.00
CA ILE A 145 8.51 -7.14 -0.23
C ILE A 145 7.78 -5.81 -0.06
N ILE A 146 8.46 -4.71 -0.39
CA ILE A 146 7.88 -3.37 -0.37
C ILE A 146 7.66 -2.92 -1.82
N GLN A 147 6.39 -2.75 -2.22
CA GLN A 147 6.05 -2.22 -3.54
C GLN A 147 5.83 -0.71 -3.47
N ILE A 148 6.53 0.02 -4.31
CA ILE A 148 6.36 1.46 -4.48
C ILE A 148 5.09 1.69 -5.32
N GLN A 149 4.15 2.48 -4.80
CA GLN A 149 2.95 2.96 -5.52
C GLN A 149 3.02 4.46 -5.82
N GLY A 150 3.83 5.16 -5.04
CA GLY A 150 4.10 6.58 -5.09
C GLY A 150 5.21 6.89 -4.09
N LEU A 151 5.82 8.06 -4.24
CA LEU A 151 6.91 8.51 -3.37
C LEU A 151 6.56 9.87 -2.80
N LEU A 152 6.27 9.93 -1.51
CA LEU A 152 5.98 11.20 -0.84
C LEU A 152 7.21 12.11 -0.80
N THR A 153 8.39 11.51 -0.70
CA THR A 153 9.67 12.24 -0.62
C THR A 153 9.90 13.11 -1.86
N THR A 154 9.47 12.64 -3.03
CA THR A 154 9.66 13.32 -4.33
C THR A 154 8.55 14.35 -4.59
N LEU A 155 7.38 14.17 -3.97
CA LEU A 155 6.26 15.13 -4.04
C LEU A 155 6.46 16.35 -3.13
N LEU A 156 7.18 16.21 -2.00
CA LEU A 156 7.34 17.29 -1.02
C LEU A 156 7.94 18.60 -1.56
N PRO A 157 8.99 18.59 -2.40
CA PRO A 157 9.56 19.81 -2.97
C PRO A 157 8.57 20.59 -3.84
N VAL A 158 7.65 19.90 -4.51
CA VAL A 158 6.66 20.48 -5.43
C VAL A 158 5.26 20.61 -4.81
N TYR A 159 5.10 20.28 -3.52
CA TYR A 159 3.82 20.18 -2.84
C TYR A 159 2.91 21.41 -2.98
N PHE A 160 3.52 22.61 -3.04
CA PHE A 160 2.80 23.88 -3.16
C PHE A 160 2.78 24.45 -4.59
N GLY A 161 3.17 23.68 -5.60
CA GLY A 161 3.14 24.11 -7.00
C GLY A 161 3.95 25.38 -7.27
N GLY A 162 5.11 25.54 -6.60
CA GLY A 162 5.96 26.72 -6.72
C GLY A 162 5.58 27.92 -5.85
N HIS A 163 4.50 27.84 -5.05
CA HIS A 163 4.20 28.85 -4.04
C HIS A 163 4.96 28.63 -2.73
N THR A 164 5.30 29.71 -2.05
CA THR A 164 5.87 29.63 -0.70
C THR A 164 4.80 29.21 0.31
N LEU A 165 5.22 28.49 1.37
CA LEU A 165 4.32 28.07 2.44
C LEU A 165 3.57 29.27 3.05
N GLY A 166 4.26 30.40 3.26
CA GLY A 166 3.65 31.63 3.80
C GLY A 166 2.53 32.17 2.90
N ARG A 167 2.72 32.13 1.57
CA ARG A 167 1.69 32.58 0.61
C ARG A 167 0.48 31.65 0.61
N VAL A 168 0.70 30.34 0.72
CA VAL A 168 -0.37 29.35 0.79
C VAL A 168 -1.15 29.50 2.10
N VAL A 169 -0.47 29.67 3.24
CA VAL A 169 -1.09 29.87 4.56
C VAL A 169 -1.85 31.20 4.62
N ALA A 170 -1.31 32.29 4.06
CA ALA A 170 -1.99 33.59 4.01
C ALA A 170 -3.26 33.56 3.16
N LYS A 171 -3.30 32.73 2.11
CA LYS A 171 -4.49 32.50 1.29
C LYS A 171 -5.43 31.43 1.85
N ALA A 172 -4.97 30.65 2.82
CA ALA A 172 -5.81 29.65 3.47
C ALA A 172 -6.81 30.35 4.38
N GLY A 173 -8.10 30.00 4.26
CA GLY A 173 -9.13 30.51 5.14
C GLY A 173 -8.90 30.06 6.59
N ILE A 174 -9.41 30.84 7.56
CA ILE A 174 -9.25 30.52 8.99
C ILE A 174 -9.78 29.13 9.36
N PHE A 175 -10.84 28.68 8.68
CA PHE A 175 -11.38 27.33 8.83
C PHE A 175 -10.45 26.24 8.30
N ASP A 176 -9.69 26.50 7.24
CA ASP A 176 -8.69 25.54 6.74
C ASP A 176 -7.57 25.37 7.78
N LEU A 177 -7.06 26.47 8.32
CA LEU A 177 -6.00 26.43 9.33
C LEU A 177 -6.44 25.75 10.63
N LEU A 178 -7.68 25.98 11.10
CA LEU A 178 -8.20 25.33 12.31
C LEU A 178 -8.60 23.87 12.09
N SER A 179 -8.93 23.47 10.86
CA SER A 179 -9.45 22.13 10.57
C SER A 179 -8.40 21.08 10.18
N GLY A 180 -7.12 21.40 10.40
CA GLY A 180 -6.02 20.59 9.91
C GLY A 180 -5.92 20.65 8.39
N GLY A 181 -6.00 21.85 7.83
CA GLY A 181 -5.96 22.13 6.40
C GLY A 181 -4.59 21.93 5.77
N VAL A 182 -4.29 22.76 4.76
CA VAL A 182 -3.15 22.56 3.86
C VAL A 182 -1.80 22.46 4.59
N LEU A 183 -1.57 23.30 5.60
CA LEU A 183 -0.34 23.29 6.41
C LEU A 183 -0.17 21.96 7.17
N PHE A 184 -1.22 21.48 7.84
CA PHE A 184 -1.15 20.25 8.63
C PHE A 184 -0.97 19.03 7.73
N ARG A 185 -1.61 19.01 6.55
CA ARG A 185 -1.42 17.97 5.54
C ARG A 185 0.02 17.94 5.04
N TYR A 186 0.61 19.10 4.76
CA TYR A 186 2.03 19.20 4.39
C TYR A 186 2.95 18.68 5.50
N LEU A 187 2.71 19.08 6.75
CA LEU A 187 3.51 18.62 7.89
C LEU A 187 3.39 17.10 8.12
N LEU A 188 2.19 16.53 7.93
CA LEU A 188 1.98 15.08 7.97
C LEU A 188 2.70 14.36 6.82
N ALA A 189 2.62 14.89 5.59
CA ALA A 189 3.35 14.37 4.44
C ALA A 189 4.86 14.39 4.70
N LYS A 190 5.39 15.46 5.30
CA LYS A 190 6.80 15.57 5.70
C LYS A 190 7.22 14.49 6.69
N LYS A 191 6.36 14.17 7.67
CA LYS A 191 6.61 13.08 8.61
C LYS A 191 6.52 11.71 7.92
N ALA A 192 5.56 11.53 7.01
CA ALA A 192 5.40 10.28 6.26
C ALA A 192 6.56 10.02 5.29
N ALA A 193 7.08 11.05 4.61
CA ALA A 193 8.25 10.93 3.74
C ALA A 193 9.52 10.52 4.51
N LYS A 194 9.76 11.10 5.69
CA LYS A 194 10.88 10.64 6.56
C LYS A 194 10.78 9.16 6.90
N ARG A 195 9.56 8.66 7.10
CA ARG A 195 9.30 7.25 7.37
C ARG A 195 9.47 6.39 6.12
N GLU A 196 9.05 6.88 4.95
CA GLU A 196 9.25 6.22 3.65
C GLU A 196 10.75 6.00 3.38
N VAL A 197 11.58 7.01 3.59
CA VAL A 197 13.04 6.87 3.49
C VAL A 197 13.54 5.78 4.44
N ALA A 198 13.19 5.85 5.73
CA ALA A 198 13.62 4.86 6.72
C ALA A 198 13.09 3.42 6.45
N LEU A 199 11.96 3.31 5.74
CA LEU A 199 11.42 2.03 5.27
C LEU A 199 12.27 1.47 4.13
N LEU A 200 12.55 2.29 3.12
CA LEU A 200 13.30 1.88 1.92
C LEU A 200 14.77 1.57 2.24
N GLU A 201 15.40 2.31 3.15
CA GLU A 201 16.76 2.04 3.67
C GLU A 201 16.89 0.62 4.25
N LYS A 202 15.82 0.05 4.79
CA LYS A 202 15.79 -1.28 5.44
C LYS A 202 15.13 -2.36 4.59
N ALA A 203 14.49 -1.99 3.49
CA ALA A 203 13.80 -2.93 2.63
C ALA A 203 14.83 -3.79 1.88
N SER A 204 14.85 -5.09 2.15
CA SER A 204 15.76 -6.02 1.45
C SER A 204 15.28 -6.33 0.04
N THR A 205 13.97 -6.25 -0.22
CA THR A 205 13.35 -6.52 -1.51
C THR A 205 12.32 -5.44 -1.82
N VAL A 206 12.46 -4.81 -2.99
CA VAL A 206 11.60 -3.72 -3.46
C VAL A 206 11.03 -4.06 -4.83
N LEU A 207 9.74 -3.76 -5.01
CA LEU A 207 9.05 -3.78 -6.29
C LEU A 207 8.74 -2.34 -6.72
N GLY A 208 8.85 -2.07 -8.02
CA GLY A 208 8.41 -0.82 -8.62
C GLY A 208 8.03 -1.04 -10.08
N SER A 209 7.36 -0.06 -10.68
CA SER A 209 6.89 -0.13 -12.07
C SER A 209 7.63 0.82 -13.00
N THR A 210 8.62 1.57 -12.48
CA THR A 210 9.37 2.56 -13.25
C THR A 210 10.87 2.53 -12.97
N ASP A 211 11.66 3.02 -13.93
CA ASP A 211 13.10 3.27 -13.73
C ASP A 211 13.36 4.28 -12.61
N PHE A 212 12.41 5.20 -12.39
CA PHE A 212 12.48 6.14 -11.29
C PHE A 212 12.41 5.43 -9.93
N ASP A 213 11.50 4.46 -9.78
CA ASP A 213 11.41 3.63 -8.57
C ASP A 213 12.71 2.83 -8.37
N PHE A 214 13.27 2.29 -9.45
CA PHE A 214 14.56 1.61 -9.41
C PHE A 214 15.66 2.54 -8.89
N GLN A 215 15.86 3.71 -9.50
CA GLN A 215 16.91 4.64 -9.11
C GLN A 215 16.70 5.17 -7.69
N PHE A 216 15.51 5.64 -7.35
CA PHE A 216 15.22 6.22 -6.04
C PHE A 216 15.41 5.21 -4.92
N SER A 217 14.88 4.00 -5.06
CA SER A 217 15.12 2.94 -4.07
C SER A 217 16.61 2.53 -4.03
N GLY A 218 17.33 2.72 -5.14
CA GLY A 218 18.78 2.62 -5.33
C GLY A 218 19.57 3.46 -4.37
N GLU A 219 19.25 4.74 -4.38
CA GLU A 219 19.87 5.75 -3.53
C GLU A 219 19.62 5.46 -2.05
N MET A 220 18.41 4.96 -1.71
CA MET A 220 18.06 4.66 -0.31
C MET A 220 18.70 3.37 0.21
N ASN A 221 18.74 2.31 -0.61
CA ASN A 221 19.36 1.04 -0.24
C ASN A 221 20.04 0.37 -1.45
N PRO A 222 21.36 0.56 -1.63
CA PRO A 222 22.12 -0.03 -2.72
C PRO A 222 22.12 -1.57 -2.72
N ASN A 223 21.92 -2.20 -1.56
CA ASN A 223 21.99 -3.64 -1.38
C ASN A 223 20.63 -4.35 -1.53
N ARG A 224 19.54 -3.61 -1.81
CA ARG A 224 18.22 -4.23 -1.99
C ARG A 224 18.19 -5.06 -3.28
N ARG A 225 17.32 -6.06 -3.31
CA ARG A 225 16.91 -6.70 -4.56
C ARG A 225 15.75 -5.92 -5.15
N PHE A 226 15.87 -5.51 -6.41
CA PHE A 226 14.83 -4.78 -7.12
C PHE A 226 14.22 -5.63 -8.24
N PHE A 227 12.89 -5.64 -8.25
CA PHE A 227 12.09 -6.31 -9.26
C PHE A 227 11.17 -5.28 -9.92
N HIS A 228 11.22 -5.24 -11.24
CA HIS A 228 10.29 -4.43 -12.02
C HIS A 228 9.00 -5.22 -12.21
N LEU A 229 7.86 -4.62 -11.86
CA LEU A 229 6.53 -5.20 -12.02
C LEU A 229 5.61 -4.14 -12.63
N ASP A 230 5.13 -4.40 -13.84
CA ASP A 230 4.11 -3.56 -14.46
C ASP A 230 2.76 -3.80 -13.77
N ASP A 231 2.01 -2.72 -13.53
CA ASP A 231 0.67 -2.86 -12.97
C ASP A 231 -0.22 -3.63 -13.96
N PRO A 232 -0.97 -4.64 -13.50
CA PRO A 232 -1.84 -5.40 -14.38
C PRO A 232 -2.92 -4.50 -14.98
N ILE A 233 -3.01 -4.55 -16.31
CA ILE A 233 -4.07 -3.91 -17.08
C ILE A 233 -5.38 -4.62 -16.76
N ARG A 234 -6.46 -3.86 -16.59
CA ARG A 234 -7.79 -4.44 -16.34
C ARG A 234 -8.29 -5.18 -17.57
N GLU A 235 -9.08 -6.23 -17.36
CA GLU A 235 -9.60 -7.08 -18.42
C GLU A 235 -10.38 -6.27 -19.48
N GLU A 236 -11.14 -5.25 -19.06
CA GLU A 236 -11.93 -4.41 -19.96
C GLU A 236 -11.09 -3.56 -20.92
N PHE A 237 -9.81 -3.31 -20.59
CA PHE A 237 -8.87 -2.61 -21.45
C PHE A 237 -8.07 -3.54 -22.36
N LEU A 238 -8.07 -4.85 -22.11
CA LEU A 238 -7.41 -5.84 -22.96
C LEU A 238 -8.25 -6.16 -24.20
N ASP A 239 -9.57 -6.15 -24.09
CA ASP A 239 -10.49 -6.44 -25.19
C ASP A 239 -10.67 -5.25 -26.17
N GLY A 240 -10.06 -4.09 -25.87
CA GLY A 240 -10.28 -2.82 -26.55
C GLY A 240 -9.22 -2.34 -27.56
N GLY A 241 -8.13 -3.08 -27.83
CA GLY A 241 -7.18 -2.63 -28.86
C GLY A 241 -5.90 -3.43 -29.02
N GLY A 242 -5.67 -3.95 -30.23
CA GLY A 242 -4.32 -4.32 -30.67
C GLY A 242 -4.13 -5.60 -31.49
N ALA A 243 -5.15 -6.19 -32.11
CA ALA A 243 -4.92 -7.04 -33.28
C ALA A 243 -4.62 -6.15 -34.50
N GLY A 244 -3.38 -5.66 -34.61
CA GLY A 244 -2.92 -4.92 -35.78
C GLY A 244 -1.90 -3.83 -35.49
N ALA A 245 -0.64 -4.21 -35.32
CA ALA A 245 0.56 -3.53 -35.83
C ALA A 245 1.78 -4.45 -35.63
#